data_AF-A0A961XSS0-F1
#
_entry.id   AF-A0A961XSS0-F1
#
_cell.length_a   1.000
_cell.length_b   1.000
_cell.length_c   1.000
_cell.angle_alpha   90.00
_cell.angle_beta   90.00
_cell.angle_gamma   90.00
#
_symmetry.space_group_name_H-M   'P 1'
#
loop_
_entity.id
_entity.type
_entity.pdbx_description
1 polymer ?
#
loop_
_entity_poly.entity_id
_entity_poly.type
_entity_poly.pdbx_seq_one_letter_code
_entity_poly.pdbx_strand_id
1 'polypeptide(L)' 'MARKTADHAITALELTGAASDPTYAGVTSFMRRKYTKDVDEADVIVWGIPLDTSVSNRSGARFGPQAIRRAS' A
#
# COMPACT_ATOMS: atom_id res chain seq x y z
N MET A 1 3.21 -16.25 -17.02
CA MET A 1 3.06 -16.34 -15.55
C MET A 1 3.71 -15.09 -14.95
N ALA A 2 3.11 -14.47 -13.93
CA ALA A 2 3.78 -13.40 -13.20
C ALA A 2 5.09 -13.94 -12.60
N ARG A 3 6.16 -13.13 -12.63
CA ARG A 3 7.42 -13.48 -11.96
C ARG A 3 7.12 -13.72 -10.49
N LYS A 4 7.59 -14.83 -9.92
CA LYS A 4 7.49 -15.04 -8.48
C LYS A 4 8.33 -13.98 -7.76
N THR A 5 7.69 -13.03 -7.11
CA THR A 5 8.29 -11.99 -6.29
C THR A 5 7.89 -12.19 -4.83
N ALA A 6 8.85 -11.97 -3.94
CA ALA A 6 8.60 -11.71 -2.52
C ALA A 6 8.89 -10.23 -2.24
N ASP A 7 8.12 -9.64 -1.36
CA ASP A 7 8.20 -8.24 -0.98
C ASP A 7 8.06 -7.28 -2.18
N HIS A 8 7.08 -7.55 -3.06
CA HIS A 8 6.89 -6.81 -4.31
C HIS A 8 6.85 -5.29 -4.11
N ALA A 9 6.26 -4.83 -3.00
CA ALA A 9 6.18 -3.42 -2.65
C ALA A 9 7.54 -2.70 -2.60
N ILE A 10 8.65 -3.40 -2.36
CA ILE A 10 10.00 -2.81 -2.30
C ILE A 10 10.97 -3.40 -3.32
N THR A 11 10.66 -4.55 -3.92
CA THR A 11 11.50 -5.21 -4.92
C THR A 11 11.04 -4.99 -6.36
N ALA A 12 9.85 -4.43 -6.58
CA ALA A 12 9.34 -4.12 -7.92
C ALA A 12 10.25 -3.12 -8.65
N LEU A 13 10.60 -3.49 -9.88
CA LEU A 13 11.36 -2.61 -10.78
C LEU A 13 10.44 -1.59 -11.44
N GLU A 14 9.28 -2.05 -11.93
CA GLU A 14 8.31 -1.26 -12.66
C GLU A 14 7.13 -0.77 -11.80
N LEU A 15 6.45 0.28 -12.25
CA LEU A 15 5.21 0.79 -11.62
C LEU A 15 3.97 -0.06 -11.93
N THR A 16 4.07 -1.05 -12.83
CA THR A 16 2.98 -1.97 -13.21
C THR A 16 3.40 -3.43 -12.97
N GLY A 17 2.45 -4.37 -13.09
CA GLY A 17 2.70 -5.80 -12.89
C GLY A 17 2.03 -6.39 -11.65
N ALA A 18 1.86 -7.71 -11.65
CA ALA A 18 1.20 -8.46 -10.59
C ALA A 18 2.19 -8.87 -9.50
N ALA A 19 1.80 -8.67 -8.24
CA ALA A 19 2.50 -9.20 -7.09
C ALA A 19 2.12 -10.68 -6.88
N SER A 20 3.08 -11.51 -6.48
CA SER A 20 2.85 -12.93 -6.17
C SER A 20 3.17 -13.27 -4.71
N ASP A 21 3.22 -12.26 -3.84
CA ASP A 21 3.47 -12.42 -2.42
C ASP A 21 2.45 -13.38 -1.78
N PRO A 22 2.87 -14.28 -0.88
CA PRO A 22 1.92 -15.03 -0.05
C PRO A 22 1.04 -14.06 0.73
N THR A 23 -0.28 -14.29 0.74
CA THR A 23 -1.27 -13.35 1.30
C THR A 23 -0.97 -12.95 2.75
N TYR A 24 -0.44 -13.89 3.54
CA TYR A 24 -0.12 -13.72 4.97
C TYR A 24 1.27 -13.12 5.25
N ALA A 25 2.06 -12.82 4.22
CA ALA A 25 3.44 -12.36 4.36
C ALA A 25 3.71 -11.10 3.50
N GLY A 26 4.96 -10.67 3.49
CA GLY A 26 5.49 -9.60 2.66
C GLY A 26 5.16 -8.18 3.14
N VAL A 27 5.84 -7.19 2.57
CA VAL A 27 5.61 -5.76 2.86
C VAL A 27 4.20 -5.33 2.44
N THR A 28 3.49 -4.65 3.36
CA THR A 28 2.07 -4.25 3.21
C THR A 28 1.93 -2.81 2.72
N SER A 29 2.28 -2.56 1.47
CA SER A 29 1.71 -1.42 0.73
C SER A 29 0.27 -1.73 0.30
N PHE A 30 -0.46 -0.70 -0.15
CA PHE A 30 -1.81 -0.91 -0.67
C PHE A 30 -1.76 -1.82 -1.90
N MET A 31 -2.46 -2.96 -1.87
CA MET A 31 -2.48 -3.98 -2.92
C MET A 31 -1.08 -4.39 -3.42
N ARG A 32 -0.08 -4.37 -2.52
CA ARG A 32 1.33 -4.70 -2.84
C ARG A 32 1.95 -3.82 -3.93
N ARG A 33 1.42 -2.62 -4.20
CA ARG A 33 2.03 -1.65 -5.13
C ARG A 33 3.40 -1.16 -4.64
N LYS A 34 4.26 -0.73 -5.56
CA LYS A 34 5.60 -0.21 -5.25
C LYS A 34 5.52 0.98 -4.29
N TYR A 35 6.28 0.93 -3.20
CA TYR A 35 6.53 2.09 -2.36
C TYR A 35 7.57 2.97 -3.05
N THR A 36 7.16 4.18 -3.40
CA THR A 36 8.04 5.19 -3.96
C THR A 36 7.50 6.58 -3.63
N LYS A 37 8.37 7.57 -3.65
CA LYS A 37 8.01 8.99 -3.63
C LYS A 37 8.11 9.63 -5.01
N ASP A 38 8.70 8.91 -5.96
CA ASP A 38 8.67 9.27 -7.36
C ASP A 38 7.26 9.00 -7.89
N VAL A 39 6.62 10.04 -8.39
CA VAL A 39 5.24 10.03 -8.87
C VAL A 39 5.16 10.21 -10.38
N ASP A 40 6.30 10.37 -11.04
CA ASP A 40 6.36 10.52 -12.48
C ASP A 40 5.81 9.24 -13.13
N GLU A 41 5.03 9.40 -14.20
CA GLU A 41 4.36 8.32 -14.93
C GLU A 41 3.29 7.53 -14.14
N ALA A 42 2.98 7.89 -12.90
CA ALA A 42 1.92 7.24 -12.14
C ALA A 42 0.52 7.75 -12.55
N ASP A 43 -0.34 6.85 -13.01
CA ASP A 43 -1.75 7.18 -13.29
C ASP A 43 -2.55 7.47 -12.00
N VAL A 44 -2.24 6.74 -10.92
CA VAL A 44 -2.93 6.83 -9.63
C VAL A 44 -1.94 6.71 -8.49
N ILE A 45 -2.11 7.58 -7.49
CA ILE A 45 -1.29 7.60 -6.27
C ILE A 45 -2.17 7.27 -5.07
N VAL A 46 -1.71 6.35 -4.23
CA VAL A 46 -2.38 6.00 -2.96
C VAL A 46 -1.67 6.68 -1.80
N TRP A 47 -2.31 7.71 -1.26
CA TRP A 47 -1.79 8.47 -0.12
C TRP A 47 -2.63 8.25 1.13
N GLY A 48 -1.97 8.03 2.27
CA GLY A 48 -2.65 7.91 3.57
C GLY A 48 -2.54 9.19 4.37
N ILE A 49 -3.67 9.76 4.80
CA ILE A 49 -3.71 10.91 5.72
C ILE A 49 -4.18 10.39 7.09
N PRO A 50 -3.28 10.09 8.04
CA PRO A 50 -3.63 9.53 9.34
C PRO A 50 -4.11 10.62 10.30
N LEU A 51 -5.33 11.12 10.09
CA LEU A 51 -5.92 12.22 10.86
C LEU A 51 -7.27 11.80 11.46
N ASP A 52 -7.51 12.19 12.71
CA ASP A 52 -8.82 12.08 13.37
C ASP A 52 -9.06 13.20 14.41
N THR A 53 -8.36 14.34 14.30
CA THR A 53 -8.51 15.45 15.26
C THR A 53 -9.86 16.17 15.17
N SER A 54 -10.62 15.95 14.09
CA SER A 54 -11.94 16.57 13.84
C SER A 54 -13.13 15.69 14.19
N VAL A 55 -12.92 14.47 14.71
CA VAL A 55 -14.02 13.57 15.07
C VAL A 55 -14.69 14.00 16.37
N SER A 56 -16.02 13.91 16.45
CA SER A 56 -16.82 14.41 17.58
C SER A 56 -17.21 13.34 18.61
N ASN A 57 -16.90 12.06 18.36
CA ASN A 57 -17.23 10.95 19.26
C ASN A 57 -16.03 10.03 19.45
N ARG A 58 -15.92 8.95 18.66
CA ARG A 58 -14.84 7.96 18.79
C ARG A 58 -13.67 8.30 17.87
N SER A 59 -12.48 8.40 18.46
CA SER A 59 -11.22 8.49 17.73
C SER A 59 -10.77 7.12 17.18
N GLY A 60 -9.75 7.12 16.32
CA GLY A 60 -9.16 5.91 15.76
C GLY A 60 -8.98 5.93 14.24
N ALA A 61 -9.63 6.86 13.52
CA ALA A 61 -9.51 6.95 12.06
C ALA A 61 -8.06 7.22 11.60
N ARG A 62 -7.21 7.79 12.46
CA ARG A 62 -5.77 7.94 12.20
C ARG A 62 -5.05 6.61 11.90
N PHE A 63 -5.57 5.48 12.38
CA PHE A 63 -5.02 4.15 12.11
C PHE A 63 -5.54 3.54 10.80
N GLY A 64 -6.57 4.14 10.20
CA GLY A 64 -7.23 3.68 8.99
C GLY A 64 -6.28 3.42 7.82
N PRO A 65 -5.37 4.33 7.45
CA PRO A 65 -4.46 4.10 6.33
C PRO A 65 -3.62 2.82 6.46
N GLN A 66 -3.13 2.50 7.67
CA GLN A 66 -2.37 1.27 7.89
C GLN A 66 -3.29 0.03 7.90
N ALA A 67 -4.49 0.16 8.47
CA ALA A 67 -5.48 -0.92 8.50
C ALA A 67 -5.92 -1.32 7.08
N ILE A 68 -6.22 -0.33 6.22
CA ILE A 68 -6.61 -0.56 4.82
C ILE A 68 -5.50 -1.26 4.03
N ARG A 69 -4.23 -0.86 4.20
CA ARG A 69 -3.10 -1.54 3.54
C ARG A 69 -2.91 -3.00 3.95
N ARG A 70 -3.26 -3.35 5.18
CA ARG A 70 -3.20 -4.75 5.66
C ARG A 70 -4.37 -5.59 5.17
N ALA A 71 -5.50 -4.96 4.86
CA ALA A 71 -6.71 -5.62 4.39
C ALA A 71 -6.78 -5.77 2.85
N SER A 72 -5.94 -5.05 2.12
CA SER A 72 -5.88 -5.01 0.65
C SER A 72 -5.06 -6.13 0.03
#